data_AF-A0AAN9YAP8-F1
#
_entry.id   AF-A0AAN9YAP8-F1
#
_cell.length_a   1.000
_cell.length_b   1.000
_cell.length_c   1.000
_cell.angle_alpha   90.00
_cell.angle_beta   90.00
_cell.angle_gamma   90.00
#
_symmetry.space_group_name_H-M   'P 1'
#
loop_
_entity.id
_entity.type
_entity.pdbx_description
1 polymer ?
#
loop_
_entity_poly.entity_id
_entity_poly.type
_entity_poly.pdbx_seq_one_letter_code
_entity_poly.pdbx_strand_id
1 'polypeptide(L)'
;MNNLDFPLDHEQTEKILQFQDLTGIEDIALCRDVLQRHNWDLETAVQDQLNIKEGRPSVYSVSRPASDELPVVHSDPSVQQVFVAESPALPFRWRWTGTVGLIASFLFRFVYNTFASFFEFARSFFWNRPRYPEVTDPIGDVLNFINKFEETFGRRHPVFYQGTYAQALNDAKLELRFLIVYLHSDSQDCSSFCRNTLTSEDMIDFLDSHAVIFWSCSVETGEGRRVVHALHAKKFPFIGVIILRENVMTLVARLEGLMDSPLLISRLQSVIANNEPILYAARASRMERILNQSIREQQDEAYMESLRADQEKQRQRELEREEIRKIELEKERLIQEELMKKLELENQKTSFLARIPDEPATSHPNCVCISFKMPNGQRLERRFLSTHTLQDVYYYVFCNPDLSGKFEIATNFPKKVLDCSMTSIQTLEEAGLRKREVLFVYDLES
;
A
#
# COMPACT_ATOMS: atom_id res chain seq x y z
N MET A 1 39.88 -4.25 -0.32
CA MET A 1 40.07 -2.79 -0.18
C MET A 1 38.88 -2.27 0.61
N ASN A 2 39.10 -1.74 1.81
CA ASN A 2 38.04 -1.32 2.72
C ASN A 2 37.41 -0.01 2.23
N ASN A 3 36.12 -0.04 1.89
CA ASN A 3 35.29 1.12 1.53
C ASN A 3 34.91 1.97 2.77
N LEU A 4 35.89 2.28 3.64
CA LEU A 4 35.61 2.99 4.89
C LEU A 4 35.92 4.50 4.84
N ASP A 5 36.61 5.01 3.81
CA ASP A 5 37.13 6.40 3.80
C ASP A 5 36.58 7.31 2.69
N PHE A 6 35.29 7.22 2.34
CA PHE A 6 34.64 8.29 1.56
C PHE A 6 33.88 9.23 2.50
N PRO A 7 34.11 10.56 2.45
CA PRO A 7 33.37 11.52 3.25
C PRO A 7 31.89 11.51 2.81
N LEU A 8 30.99 11.31 3.78
CA LEU A 8 29.54 11.32 3.59
C LEU A 8 29.06 12.75 3.31
N ASP A 9 28.14 12.90 2.35
CA ASP A 9 27.49 14.18 2.10
C ASP A 9 26.52 14.55 3.24
N HIS A 10 26.16 15.84 3.37
CA HIS A 10 25.26 16.30 4.42
C HIS A 10 23.89 15.62 4.32
N GLU A 11 23.36 15.48 3.11
CA GLU A 11 22.08 14.80 2.84
C GLU A 11 22.13 13.29 3.17
N GLN A 12 23.28 12.65 2.93
CA GLN A 12 23.50 11.24 3.27
C GLN A 12 23.54 11.01 4.78
N THR A 13 24.13 11.95 5.52
CA THR A 13 24.20 11.89 6.98
C THR A 13 22.82 12.07 7.61
N GLU A 14 21.99 12.96 7.06
CA GLU A 14 20.59 13.16 7.49
C GLU A 14 19.74 11.92 7.26
N LYS A 15 19.86 11.27 6.09
CA LYS A 15 19.16 10.01 5.80
C LYS A 15 19.57 8.87 6.73
N ILE A 16 20.85 8.79 7.12
CA ILE A 16 21.31 7.80 8.12
C ILE A 16 20.63 8.03 9.47
N LEU A 17 20.57 9.28 9.94
CA LEU A 17 19.94 9.61 11.22
C LEU A 17 18.44 9.30 11.20
N GLN A 18 17.72 9.69 10.14
CA GLN A 18 16.30 9.37 9.98
C GLN A 18 16.05 7.86 9.91
N PHE A 19 16.91 7.11 9.21
CA PHE A 19 16.85 5.65 9.18
C PHE A 19 17.10 5.04 10.55
N GLN A 20 18.01 5.62 11.35
CA GLN A 20 18.32 5.23 12.71
C GLN A 20 17.10 5.39 13.64
N ASP A 21 16.44 6.55 13.58
CA ASP A 21 15.25 6.85 14.37
C ASP A 21 14.07 5.92 14.02
N LEU A 22 13.89 5.61 12.73
CA LEU A 22 12.77 4.78 12.26
C LEU A 22 13.00 3.28 12.49
N THR A 23 14.24 2.79 12.36
CA THR A 23 14.55 1.35 12.47
C THR A 23 15.09 0.95 13.84
N GLY A 24 15.54 1.89 14.67
CA GLY A 24 16.11 1.63 16.00
C GLY A 24 17.47 0.90 15.97
N ILE A 25 18.23 1.01 14.88
CA ILE A 25 19.55 0.37 14.73
C ILE A 25 20.63 1.37 15.16
N GLU A 26 21.36 1.08 16.24
CA GLU A 26 22.37 2.01 16.76
C GLU A 26 23.68 2.04 15.94
N ASP A 27 23.93 1.05 15.09
CA ASP A 27 25.16 0.95 14.29
C ASP A 27 25.08 1.76 12.97
N ILE A 28 25.78 2.89 12.95
CA ILE A 28 25.89 3.81 11.82
C ILE A 28 26.48 3.12 10.58
N ALA A 29 27.43 2.20 10.74
CA ALA A 29 28.06 1.50 9.61
C ALA A 29 27.07 0.55 8.94
N LEU A 30 26.21 -0.09 9.73
CA LEU A 30 25.14 -0.95 9.24
C LEU A 30 24.06 -0.13 8.53
N CYS A 31 23.61 0.99 9.11
CA CYS A 31 22.65 1.90 8.47
C CYS A 31 23.17 2.42 7.14
N ARG A 32 24.46 2.77 7.06
CA ARG A 32 25.10 3.22 5.83
C ARG A 32 25.10 2.13 4.75
N ASP A 33 25.48 0.89 5.10
CA ASP A 33 25.50 -0.23 4.16
C ASP A 33 24.10 -0.55 3.63
N VAL A 34 23.08 -0.52 4.49
CA VAL A 34 21.68 -0.72 4.08
C VAL A 34 21.23 0.40 3.13
N LEU A 35 21.38 1.67 3.50
CA LEU A 35 21.00 2.79 2.63
C LEU A 35 21.76 2.79 1.30
N GLN A 36 23.04 2.42 1.29
CA GLN A 36 23.82 2.29 0.05
C GLN A 36 23.26 1.20 -0.89
N ARG A 37 22.80 0.07 -0.35
CA ARG A 37 22.18 -1.00 -1.15
C ARG A 37 20.84 -0.58 -1.77
N HIS A 38 20.13 0.34 -1.12
CA HIS A 38 18.87 0.91 -1.61
C HIS A 38 19.07 2.25 -2.33
N ASN A 39 20.26 2.53 -2.86
CA ASN A 39 20.55 3.78 -3.59
C ASN A 39 20.17 5.06 -2.82
N TRP A 40 20.30 5.06 -1.49
CA TRP A 40 19.92 6.16 -0.59
C TRP A 40 18.42 6.53 -0.63
N ASP A 41 17.57 5.57 -0.98
CA ASP A 41 16.11 5.65 -0.82
C ASP A 41 15.70 5.22 0.59
N LEU A 42 15.30 6.18 1.41
CA LEU A 42 14.95 5.98 2.81
C LEU A 42 13.69 5.11 2.98
N GLU A 43 12.65 5.37 2.19
CA GLU A 43 11.36 4.68 2.34
C GLU A 43 11.52 3.20 2.00
N THR A 44 12.18 2.90 0.87
CA THR A 44 12.43 1.53 0.44
C THR A 44 13.33 0.79 1.43
N ALA A 45 14.37 1.44 1.96
CA ALA A 45 15.26 0.84 2.96
C ALA A 45 14.54 0.57 4.30
N VAL A 46 13.73 1.52 4.79
CA VAL A 46 12.98 1.36 6.04
C VAL A 46 11.95 0.25 5.88
N GLN A 47 11.22 0.22 4.77
CA GLN A 47 10.25 -0.82 4.48
C GLN A 47 10.93 -2.20 4.41
N ASP A 48 12.10 -2.32 3.76
CA ASP A 48 12.84 -3.58 3.70
C ASP A 48 13.35 -4.03 5.08
N GLN A 49 13.83 -3.08 5.90
CA GLN A 49 14.29 -3.39 7.25
C GLN A 49 13.15 -3.77 8.21
N LEU A 50 11.98 -3.13 8.07
CA LEU A 50 10.77 -3.51 8.78
C LEU A 50 10.26 -4.87 8.30
N ASN A 51 10.27 -5.13 6.98
CA ASN A 51 9.95 -6.43 6.41
C ASN A 51 10.86 -7.54 6.97
N ILE A 52 12.18 -7.29 7.10
CA ILE A 52 13.13 -8.24 7.71
C ILE A 52 12.78 -8.50 9.19
N LYS A 53 12.46 -7.46 9.97
CA LYS A 53 11.99 -7.60 11.36
C LYS A 53 10.65 -8.33 11.44
N GLU A 54 9.80 -8.18 10.44
CA GLU A 54 8.52 -8.85 10.29
C GLU A 54 8.64 -10.29 9.76
N GLY A 55 9.85 -10.73 9.38
CA GLY A 55 10.16 -12.08 8.93
C GLY A 55 9.93 -12.34 7.45
N ARG A 56 9.71 -11.29 6.65
CA ARG A 56 9.67 -11.35 5.18
C ARG A 56 11.10 -11.30 4.63
N PRO A 57 11.47 -12.15 3.66
CA PRO A 57 12.80 -12.09 3.06
C PRO A 57 12.95 -10.76 2.30
N SER A 58 14.04 -10.03 2.56
CA SER A 58 14.35 -8.80 1.84
C SER A 58 14.75 -9.09 0.41
N VAL A 59 14.13 -8.38 -0.53
CA VAL A 59 14.42 -8.49 -1.97
C VAL A 59 15.86 -8.05 -2.26
N TYR A 60 16.45 -7.21 -1.40
CA TYR A 60 17.77 -6.61 -1.59
C TYR A 60 18.91 -7.27 -0.79
N SER A 61 18.62 -8.25 0.09
CA SER A 61 19.67 -9.00 0.83
C SER A 61 20.51 -9.92 -0.03
N VAL A 62 20.16 -10.09 -1.31
CA VAL A 62 20.82 -11.01 -2.25
C VAL A 62 22.15 -10.45 -2.81
N SER A 63 22.57 -9.25 -2.39
CA SER A 63 23.69 -8.53 -3.02
C SER A 63 25.09 -8.84 -2.46
N ARG A 64 25.26 -9.82 -1.58
CA ARG A 64 26.56 -10.52 -1.46
C ARG A 64 26.54 -11.63 -2.51
N PRO A 65 27.55 -11.78 -3.38
CA PRO A 65 27.61 -12.97 -4.23
C PRO A 65 27.48 -14.19 -3.33
N ALA A 66 26.36 -14.89 -3.46
CA ALA A 66 25.93 -15.99 -2.61
C ALA A 66 26.73 -17.27 -2.92
N SER A 67 28.04 -17.14 -3.10
CA SER A 67 28.90 -18.24 -3.54
C SER A 67 29.69 -18.91 -2.42
N ASP A 68 29.86 -18.34 -1.22
CA ASP A 68 30.77 -18.95 -0.23
C ASP A 68 30.25 -19.19 1.19
N GLU A 69 29.39 -18.35 1.77
CA GLU A 69 29.00 -18.49 3.19
C GLU A 69 27.65 -19.22 3.37
N LEU A 70 27.65 -20.32 4.12
CA LEU A 70 26.43 -21.02 4.51
C LEU A 70 25.61 -20.19 5.51
N PRO A 71 24.27 -20.29 5.51
CA PRO A 71 23.44 -19.65 6.52
C PRO A 71 23.82 -20.15 7.92
N VAL A 72 23.95 -19.21 8.86
CA VAL A 72 24.39 -19.50 10.22
C VAL A 72 23.27 -20.24 10.97
N VAL A 73 23.57 -21.46 11.42
CA VAL A 73 22.73 -22.21 12.36
C VAL A 73 23.28 -22.03 13.76
N HIS A 74 22.42 -21.57 14.67
CA HIS A 74 22.82 -21.40 16.06
C HIS A 74 22.88 -22.76 16.76
N SER A 75 24.02 -23.06 17.37
CA SER A 75 24.20 -24.24 18.21
C SER A 75 24.31 -23.79 19.67
N ASP A 76 23.18 -23.81 20.39
CA ASP A 76 23.17 -23.57 21.83
C ASP A 76 23.24 -24.90 22.60
N PRO A 77 24.32 -25.17 23.37
CA PRO A 77 24.45 -26.40 24.13
C PRO A 77 23.32 -26.66 25.14
N SER A 78 22.63 -25.62 25.61
CA SER A 78 21.55 -25.74 26.59
C SER A 78 20.25 -26.31 25.99
N VAL A 79 20.05 -26.11 24.69
CA VAL A 79 18.87 -26.54 23.94
C VAL A 79 19.13 -27.87 23.22
N GLN A 80 20.40 -28.21 23.00
CA GLN A 80 20.79 -29.33 22.15
C GLN A 80 20.72 -30.69 22.88
N GLN A 81 19.93 -31.62 22.32
CA GLN A 81 19.96 -33.02 22.70
C GLN A 81 21.02 -33.78 21.89
N VAL A 82 21.98 -34.42 22.56
CA VAL A 82 23.07 -35.18 21.91
C VAL A 82 22.92 -36.67 22.20
N PHE A 83 22.80 -37.45 21.13
CA PHE A 83 22.76 -38.92 21.17
C PHE A 83 23.99 -39.47 20.47
N VAL A 84 24.80 -40.25 21.18
CA VAL A 84 26.00 -40.90 20.64
C VAL A 84 25.82 -42.41 20.75
N ALA A 85 26.00 -43.14 19.66
CA ALA A 85 25.99 -44.59 19.68
C ALA A 85 27.14 -45.13 20.57
N GLU A 86 26.81 -46.02 21.52
CA GLU A 86 27.80 -46.65 22.38
C GLU A 86 28.71 -47.58 21.57
N SER A 87 30.03 -47.39 21.68
CA SER A 87 30.99 -48.36 21.15
C SER A 87 31.09 -49.55 22.12
N PRO A 88 31.09 -50.81 21.65
CA PRO A 88 31.23 -51.96 22.54
C PRO A 88 32.57 -51.87 23.29
N ALA A 89 32.50 -51.86 24.62
CA ALA A 89 33.65 -51.84 25.49
C ALA A 89 34.57 -53.04 25.19
N LEU A 90 35.79 -52.78 24.72
CA LEU A 90 36.78 -53.84 24.54
C LEU A 90 37.09 -54.48 25.90
N PRO A 91 37.04 -55.82 26.02
CA PRO A 91 37.32 -56.51 27.28
C PRO A 91 38.81 -56.34 27.64
N PHE A 92 39.07 -55.60 28.71
CA PHE A 92 40.41 -55.31 29.21
C PHE A 92 41.03 -56.56 29.86
N ARG A 93 41.78 -57.36 29.08
CA ARG A 93 42.69 -58.41 29.58
C ARG A 93 44.05 -58.30 28.90
N TRP A 94 45.03 -57.70 29.58
CA TRP A 94 46.20 -58.42 30.10
C TRP A 94 47.12 -57.50 30.93
N ARG A 95 47.68 -58.13 31.97
CA ARG A 95 48.45 -57.56 33.07
C ARG A 95 49.90 -58.05 32.91
N TRP A 96 50.86 -57.24 33.36
CA TRP A 96 52.28 -57.54 33.64
C TRP A 96 53.29 -57.50 32.48
N THR A 97 53.72 -56.29 32.09
CA THR A 97 55.14 -55.93 31.95
C THR A 97 55.31 -54.41 32.04
N GLY A 98 55.76 -53.94 33.21
CA GLY A 98 56.54 -52.71 33.41
C GLY A 98 55.89 -51.37 33.06
N THR A 99 55.56 -50.59 34.09
CA THR A 99 55.27 -49.14 34.02
C THR A 99 56.27 -48.34 33.17
N VAL A 100 57.50 -48.84 33.02
CA VAL A 100 58.57 -48.28 32.18
C VAL A 100 58.26 -48.34 30.68
N GLY A 101 57.63 -49.42 30.19
CA GLY A 101 57.26 -49.55 28.77
C GLY A 101 56.07 -48.67 28.37
N LEU A 102 55.14 -48.43 29.30
CA LEU A 102 54.02 -47.51 29.09
C LEU A 102 54.50 -46.06 29.06
N ILE A 103 55.42 -45.65 29.93
CA ILE A 103 55.98 -44.29 29.91
C ILE A 103 56.87 -44.10 28.68
N ALA A 104 57.71 -45.07 28.31
CA ALA A 104 58.53 -44.98 27.12
C ALA A 104 57.68 -44.97 25.83
N SER A 105 56.63 -45.79 25.74
CA SER A 105 55.71 -45.75 24.59
C SER A 105 54.84 -44.49 24.56
N PHE A 106 54.43 -43.95 25.71
CA PHE A 106 53.76 -42.65 25.78
C PHE A 106 54.69 -41.52 25.34
N LEU A 107 55.94 -41.48 25.81
CA LEU A 107 56.91 -40.46 25.42
C LEU A 107 57.32 -40.61 23.96
N PHE A 108 57.52 -41.84 23.47
CA PHE A 108 57.84 -42.09 22.08
C PHE A 108 56.66 -41.80 21.16
N ARG A 109 55.42 -42.12 21.54
CA ARG A 109 54.20 -41.80 20.78
C ARG A 109 53.82 -40.32 20.89
N PHE A 110 54.14 -39.64 21.99
CA PHE A 110 53.98 -38.20 22.16
C PHE A 110 54.99 -37.43 21.31
N VAL A 111 56.28 -37.81 21.37
CA VAL A 111 57.33 -37.20 20.53
C VAL A 111 57.09 -37.54 19.06
N TYR A 112 56.76 -38.79 18.71
CA TYR A 112 56.43 -39.18 17.35
C TYR A 112 55.16 -38.50 16.84
N ASN A 113 54.08 -38.39 17.62
CA ASN A 113 52.88 -37.68 17.18
C ASN A 113 53.11 -36.17 17.09
N THR A 114 53.93 -35.58 17.96
CA THR A 114 54.24 -34.14 17.91
C THR A 114 55.18 -33.83 16.74
N PHE A 115 56.19 -34.68 16.48
CA PHE A 115 57.06 -34.55 15.31
C PHE A 115 56.36 -34.92 14.01
N ALA A 116 55.49 -35.93 13.97
CA ALA A 116 54.71 -36.28 12.79
C ALA A 116 53.66 -35.21 12.47
N SER A 117 53.01 -34.61 13.48
CA SER A 117 52.09 -33.47 13.25
C SER A 117 52.84 -32.19 12.87
N PHE A 118 54.04 -31.96 13.41
CA PHE A 118 54.91 -30.86 12.97
C PHE A 118 55.49 -31.08 11.57
N PHE A 119 55.80 -32.33 11.20
CA PHE A 119 56.30 -32.70 9.87
C PHE A 119 55.16 -32.72 8.84
N GLU A 120 53.93 -33.12 9.20
CA GLU A 120 52.70 -32.95 8.42
C GLU A 120 52.36 -31.46 8.23
N PHE A 121 52.52 -30.65 9.27
CA PHE A 121 52.33 -29.19 9.21
C PHE A 121 53.40 -28.51 8.35
N ALA A 122 54.67 -28.88 8.50
CA ALA A 122 55.77 -28.39 7.67
C ALA A 122 55.65 -28.88 6.22
N ARG A 123 55.26 -30.13 5.98
CA ARG A 123 54.96 -30.65 4.64
C ARG A 123 53.73 -29.96 4.04
N SER A 124 52.74 -29.60 4.85
CA SER A 124 51.57 -28.79 4.44
C SER A 124 51.91 -27.33 4.15
N PHE A 125 53.04 -26.82 4.66
CA PHE A 125 53.50 -25.45 4.42
C PHE A 125 54.43 -25.36 3.19
N PHE A 126 55.20 -26.42 2.89
CA PHE A 126 56.14 -26.45 1.76
C PHE A 126 55.61 -27.16 0.50
N TRP A 127 54.66 -28.09 0.61
CA TRP A 127 53.92 -28.60 -0.53
C TRP A 127 52.58 -27.87 -0.62
N ASN A 128 52.37 -27.15 -1.72
CA ASN A 128 51.04 -26.73 -2.15
C ASN A 128 50.09 -27.93 -2.04
N ARG A 129 49.25 -27.96 -0.99
CA ARG A 129 48.02 -28.75 -1.07
C ARG A 129 47.34 -28.27 -2.33
N PRO A 130 46.86 -29.16 -3.23
CA PRO A 130 45.93 -28.68 -4.24
C PRO A 130 44.87 -27.92 -3.46
N ARG A 131 44.65 -26.65 -3.79
CA ARG A 131 43.41 -25.96 -3.44
C ARG A 131 42.34 -26.89 -3.96
N TYR A 132 41.76 -27.70 -3.07
CA TYR A 132 40.68 -28.60 -3.41
C TYR A 132 39.57 -27.71 -4.00
N PRO A 133 38.91 -28.15 -5.08
CA PRO A 133 38.22 -27.25 -5.97
C PRO A 133 37.24 -26.40 -5.18
N GLU A 134 37.19 -25.10 -5.48
CA GLU A 134 36.03 -24.26 -5.20
C GLU A 134 34.76 -25.03 -5.53
N VAL A 135 33.70 -24.81 -4.76
CA VAL A 135 32.41 -25.47 -4.94
C VAL A 135 31.95 -25.27 -6.38
N THR A 136 32.14 -26.27 -7.23
CA THR A 136 31.81 -26.16 -8.66
C THR A 136 30.31 -26.22 -8.88
N ASP A 137 29.58 -27.01 -8.08
CA ASP A 137 28.11 -27.11 -8.13
C ASP A 137 27.52 -27.74 -6.83
N PRO A 138 26.92 -26.94 -5.92
CA PRO A 138 26.35 -27.46 -4.68
C PRO A 138 25.06 -28.26 -4.88
N ILE A 139 24.29 -27.97 -5.94
CA ILE A 139 23.07 -28.73 -6.26
C ILE A 139 23.47 -30.07 -6.89
N GLY A 140 24.42 -30.05 -7.81
CA GLY A 140 24.99 -31.24 -8.42
C GLY A 140 25.54 -32.22 -7.38
N ASP A 141 26.24 -31.74 -6.36
CA ASP A 141 26.75 -32.56 -5.26
C ASP A 141 25.65 -33.34 -4.52
N VAL A 142 24.50 -32.69 -4.24
CA VAL A 142 23.34 -33.32 -3.57
C VAL A 142 22.67 -34.33 -4.49
N LEU A 143 22.44 -33.98 -5.76
CA LEU A 143 21.82 -34.88 -6.73
C LEU A 143 22.71 -36.11 -7.02
N ASN A 144 24.02 -35.93 -7.10
CA ASN A 144 24.98 -37.01 -7.25
C ASN A 144 24.93 -37.98 -6.06
N PHE A 145 24.79 -37.46 -4.84
CA PHE A 145 24.60 -38.30 -3.65
C PHE A 145 23.30 -39.11 -3.74
N ILE A 146 22.18 -38.49 -4.11
CA ILE A 146 20.87 -39.17 -4.24
C ILE A 146 20.96 -40.29 -5.28
N ASN A 147 21.52 -40.01 -6.45
CA ASN A 147 21.71 -41.02 -7.50
C ASN A 147 22.60 -42.18 -7.03
N LYS A 148 23.74 -41.89 -6.38
CA LYS A 148 24.64 -42.91 -5.82
C LYS A 148 23.93 -43.74 -4.73
N PHE A 149 23.09 -43.10 -3.92
CA PHE A 149 22.29 -43.78 -2.89
C PHE A 149 21.30 -44.75 -3.54
N GLU A 150 20.52 -44.30 -4.53
CA GLU A 150 19.55 -45.15 -5.24
C GLU A 150 20.21 -46.33 -5.95
N GLU A 151 21.39 -46.13 -6.55
CA GLU A 151 22.17 -47.20 -7.19
C GLU A 151 22.67 -48.25 -6.19
N THR A 152 23.04 -47.82 -4.98
CA THR A 152 23.70 -48.69 -3.98
C THR A 152 22.71 -49.39 -3.05
N PHE A 153 21.63 -48.71 -2.70
CA PHE A 153 20.67 -49.14 -1.66
C PHE A 153 19.26 -49.36 -2.21
N GLY A 154 18.97 -48.88 -3.42
CA GLY A 154 17.67 -48.98 -4.08
C GLY A 154 16.80 -47.74 -3.89
N ARG A 155 15.63 -47.74 -4.55
CA ARG A 155 14.68 -46.61 -4.59
C ARG A 155 13.71 -46.53 -3.40
N ARG A 156 13.87 -47.38 -2.39
CA ARG A 156 13.05 -47.34 -1.17
C ARG A 156 13.79 -46.56 -0.11
N HIS A 157 13.50 -45.27 0.00
CA HIS A 157 14.12 -44.36 0.97
C HIS A 157 13.19 -43.18 1.26
N PRO A 158 13.46 -42.40 2.32
CA PRO A 158 12.73 -41.17 2.59
C PRO A 158 12.90 -40.16 1.45
N VAL A 159 11.93 -39.26 1.28
CA VAL A 159 12.00 -38.23 0.24
C VAL A 159 13.14 -37.26 0.54
N PHE A 160 14.24 -37.37 -0.23
CA PHE A 160 15.37 -36.44 -0.14
C PHE A 160 15.04 -35.11 -0.80
N TYR A 161 15.34 -34.01 -0.11
CA TYR A 161 15.21 -32.66 -0.64
C TYR A 161 16.24 -32.41 -1.77
N GLN A 162 15.75 -32.09 -2.97
CA GLN A 162 16.55 -31.91 -4.18
C GLN A 162 17.01 -30.45 -4.35
N GLY A 163 17.79 -29.95 -3.40
CA GLY A 163 18.33 -28.59 -3.44
C GLY A 163 19.48 -28.38 -2.47
N THR A 164 20.03 -27.17 -2.45
CA THR A 164 21.18 -26.86 -1.59
C THR A 164 20.79 -26.85 -0.12
N TYR A 165 21.78 -26.96 0.77
CA TYR A 165 21.53 -26.83 2.21
C TYR A 165 20.87 -25.49 2.57
N ALA A 166 21.28 -24.41 1.91
CA ALA A 166 20.73 -23.09 2.13
C ALA A 166 19.25 -22.99 1.70
N GLN A 167 18.89 -23.62 0.58
CA GLN A 167 17.50 -23.69 0.12
C GLN A 167 16.64 -24.49 1.11
N ALA A 168 17.09 -25.68 1.53
CA ALA A 168 16.37 -26.50 2.51
C ALA A 168 16.14 -25.75 3.84
N LEU A 169 17.13 -24.97 4.28
CA LEU A 169 17.05 -24.17 5.50
C LEU A 169 16.08 -22.99 5.37
N ASN A 170 16.07 -22.33 4.22
CA ASN A 170 15.10 -21.27 3.93
C ASN A 170 13.68 -21.81 3.86
N ASP A 171 13.46 -22.94 3.18
CA ASP A 171 12.13 -23.56 3.06
C ASP A 171 11.63 -24.03 4.43
N ALA A 172 12.51 -24.59 5.26
CA ALA A 172 12.16 -24.96 6.64
C ALA A 172 11.75 -23.75 7.48
N LYS A 173 12.43 -22.60 7.30
CA LYS A 173 12.08 -21.34 7.96
C LYS A 173 10.77 -20.75 7.44
N LEU A 174 10.55 -20.80 6.13
CA LEU A 174 9.35 -20.26 5.47
C LEU A 174 8.13 -21.10 5.82
N GLU A 175 8.19 -22.41 5.70
CA GLU A 175 7.06 -23.31 5.94
C GLU A 175 6.88 -23.67 7.42
N LEU A 176 7.80 -23.23 8.28
CA LEU A 176 7.84 -23.57 9.69
C LEU A 176 7.76 -25.10 9.84
N ARG A 177 8.75 -25.82 9.31
CA ARG A 177 8.88 -27.29 9.39
C ARG A 177 10.21 -27.69 10.01
N PHE A 178 10.30 -28.91 10.54
CA PHE A 178 11.56 -29.46 11.01
C PHE A 178 12.46 -29.77 9.81
N LEU A 179 13.72 -29.35 9.87
CA LEU A 179 14.75 -29.75 8.91
C LEU A 179 15.63 -30.84 9.53
N ILE A 180 15.62 -32.02 8.92
CA ILE A 180 16.49 -33.12 9.28
C ILE A 180 17.63 -33.20 8.26
N VAL A 181 18.86 -33.15 8.76
CA VAL A 181 20.08 -33.16 7.95
C VAL A 181 20.82 -34.47 8.17
N TYR A 182 20.99 -35.25 7.11
CA TYR A 182 21.79 -36.48 7.11
C TYR A 182 23.12 -36.26 6.39
N LEU A 183 24.23 -36.51 7.08
CA LEU A 183 25.58 -36.47 6.48
C LEU A 183 26.15 -37.88 6.37
N HIS A 184 26.44 -38.28 5.14
CA HIS A 184 26.92 -39.62 4.79
C HIS A 184 28.43 -39.62 4.56
N SER A 185 29.12 -40.63 5.08
CA SER A 185 30.52 -40.92 4.74
C SER A 185 30.60 -42.31 4.11
N ASP A 186 31.59 -42.55 3.25
CA ASP A 186 31.86 -43.85 2.62
C ASP A 186 32.34 -44.96 3.62
N SER A 187 31.95 -44.88 4.90
CA SER A 187 32.25 -45.88 5.92
C SER A 187 31.27 -47.06 5.92
N GLN A 188 31.70 -48.22 6.45
CA GLN A 188 30.82 -49.40 6.59
C GLN A 188 29.63 -49.15 7.53
N ASP A 189 29.83 -48.32 8.56
CA ASP A 189 28.77 -47.94 9.49
C ASP A 189 27.66 -47.17 8.78
N CYS A 190 28.01 -46.20 7.91
CA CYS A 190 27.03 -45.46 7.12
C CYS A 190 26.30 -46.36 6.12
N SER A 191 27.01 -47.29 5.48
CA SER A 191 26.40 -48.24 4.54
C SER A 191 25.39 -49.16 5.23
N SER A 192 25.73 -49.63 6.45
CA SER A 192 24.83 -50.46 7.27
C SER A 192 23.63 -49.66 7.76
N PHE A 193 23.86 -48.40 8.17
CA PHE A 193 22.81 -47.47 8.56
C PHE A 193 21.82 -47.18 7.43
N CYS A 194 22.31 -46.93 6.20
CA CYS A 194 21.44 -46.75 5.04
C CYS A 194 20.55 -47.98 4.82
N ARG A 195 21.14 -49.18 4.77
CA ARG A 195 20.43 -50.44 4.45
C ARG A 195 19.46 -50.93 5.52
N ASN A 196 19.81 -50.74 6.79
CA ASN A 196 19.05 -51.34 7.88
C ASN A 196 18.14 -50.32 8.59
N THR A 197 18.48 -49.03 8.52
CA THR A 197 17.81 -47.99 9.29
C THR A 197 17.08 -46.96 8.41
N LEU A 198 17.73 -46.38 7.39
CA LEU A 198 17.07 -45.37 6.55
C LEU A 198 16.06 -45.98 5.56
N THR A 199 16.35 -47.17 5.02
CA THR A 199 15.46 -47.83 4.06
C THR A 199 14.37 -48.69 4.74
N SER A 200 14.20 -48.60 6.06
CA SER A 200 13.13 -49.31 6.77
C SER A 200 11.77 -48.64 6.53
N GLU A 201 10.70 -49.44 6.45
CA GLU A 201 9.34 -48.94 6.21
C GLU A 201 8.87 -48.05 7.36
N ASP A 202 9.09 -48.48 8.60
CA ASP A 202 8.77 -47.70 9.80
C ASP A 202 9.41 -46.30 9.82
N MET A 203 10.65 -46.17 9.31
CA MET A 203 11.37 -44.89 9.27
C MET A 203 10.81 -43.98 8.18
N ILE A 204 10.47 -44.53 7.01
CA ILE A 204 9.89 -43.77 5.90
C ILE A 204 8.50 -43.25 6.31
N ASP A 205 7.65 -44.11 6.84
CA ASP A 205 6.31 -43.74 7.33
C ASP A 205 6.37 -42.70 8.46
N PHE A 206 7.37 -42.80 9.34
CA PHE A 206 7.61 -41.82 10.39
C PHE A 206 7.97 -40.44 9.82
N LEU A 207 8.86 -40.37 8.83
CA LEU A 207 9.28 -39.09 8.23
C LEU A 207 8.14 -38.45 7.42
N ASP A 208 7.39 -39.25 6.68
CA ASP A 208 6.26 -38.78 5.88
C ASP A 208 5.11 -38.26 6.75
N SER A 209 4.84 -38.90 7.90
CA SER A 209 3.76 -38.50 8.82
C SER A 209 4.02 -37.18 9.57
N HIS A 210 5.28 -36.81 9.81
CA HIS A 210 5.64 -35.60 10.57
C HIS A 210 5.91 -34.37 9.68
N ALA A 211 5.68 -34.49 8.37
CA ALA A 211 5.87 -33.42 7.38
C ALA A 211 7.24 -32.73 7.48
N VAL A 212 8.32 -33.48 7.74
CA VAL A 212 9.67 -32.92 7.88
C VAL A 212 10.32 -32.67 6.50
N ILE A 213 11.30 -31.76 6.45
CA ILE A 213 12.18 -31.62 5.30
C ILE A 213 13.42 -32.48 5.57
N PHE A 214 13.67 -33.47 4.73
CA PHE A 214 14.82 -34.37 4.88
C PHE A 214 15.89 -34.05 3.84
N TRP A 215 17.00 -33.45 4.28
CA TRP A 215 18.12 -33.08 3.43
C TRP A 215 19.32 -34.00 3.67
N SER A 216 20.03 -34.38 2.61
CA SER A 216 21.15 -35.32 2.70
C SER A 216 22.29 -34.98 1.77
N CYS A 217 23.53 -35.21 2.21
CA CYS A 217 24.70 -35.05 1.36
C CYS A 217 25.87 -35.92 1.81
N SER A 218 26.77 -36.24 0.88
CA SER A 218 28.02 -36.95 1.16
C SER A 218 29.10 -35.98 1.65
N VAL A 219 29.83 -36.36 2.70
CA VAL A 219 30.90 -35.53 3.30
C VAL A 219 32.14 -35.42 2.43
N GLU A 220 32.23 -36.22 1.37
CA GLU A 220 33.31 -36.15 0.39
C GLU A 220 33.11 -34.99 -0.61
N THR A 221 31.87 -34.52 -0.78
CA THR A 221 31.50 -33.43 -1.69
C THR A 221 31.89 -32.03 -1.18
N GLY A 222 31.79 -31.01 -2.03
CA GLY A 222 32.01 -29.62 -1.62
C GLY A 222 30.92 -29.17 -0.64
N GLU A 223 29.66 -29.40 -1.01
CA GLU A 223 28.50 -29.01 -0.20
C GLU A 223 28.49 -29.70 1.17
N GLY A 224 28.67 -31.03 1.20
CA GLY A 224 28.65 -31.79 2.45
C GLY A 224 29.72 -31.34 3.44
N ARG A 225 30.94 -31.01 2.98
CA ARG A 225 32.01 -30.49 3.85
C ARG A 225 31.64 -29.17 4.49
N ARG A 226 31.03 -28.25 3.74
CA ARG A 226 30.57 -26.97 4.31
C ARG A 226 29.58 -27.21 5.45
N VAL A 227 28.62 -28.13 5.24
CA VAL A 227 27.61 -28.45 6.26
C VAL A 227 28.20 -29.19 7.45
N VAL A 228 29.19 -30.07 7.25
CA VAL A 228 29.97 -30.68 8.35
C VAL A 228 30.60 -29.62 9.24
N HIS A 229 31.20 -28.59 8.65
CA HIS A 229 31.78 -27.47 9.39
C HIS A 229 30.71 -26.64 10.10
N ALA A 230 29.61 -26.28 9.41
CA ALA A 230 28.52 -25.50 10.00
C ALA A 230 27.87 -26.20 11.21
N LEU A 231 27.62 -27.51 11.09
CA LEU A 231 27.00 -28.32 12.14
C LEU A 231 28.03 -28.93 13.11
N HIS A 232 29.31 -28.64 12.97
CA HIS A 232 30.40 -29.19 13.79
C HIS A 232 30.32 -30.73 13.93
N ALA A 233 29.95 -31.43 12.86
CA ALA A 233 29.78 -32.88 12.85
C ALA A 233 31.15 -33.58 12.91
N LYS A 234 31.34 -34.51 13.86
CA LYS A 234 32.63 -35.21 14.04
C LYS A 234 32.57 -36.70 13.77
N LYS A 235 31.40 -37.32 13.93
CA LYS A 235 31.17 -38.76 13.79
C LYS A 235 30.06 -39.01 12.79
N PHE A 236 30.20 -40.07 12.00
CA PHE A 236 29.25 -40.47 10.95
C PHE A 236 28.78 -41.91 11.17
N PRO A 237 27.53 -42.26 10.81
CA PRO A 237 26.49 -41.39 10.25
C PRO A 237 26.05 -40.28 11.21
N PHE A 238 25.73 -39.11 10.67
CA PHE A 238 25.30 -37.93 11.45
C PHE A 238 23.89 -37.53 11.05
N ILE A 239 23.03 -37.31 12.03
CA ILE A 239 21.72 -36.69 11.86
C ILE A 239 21.61 -35.44 12.74
N GLY A 240 21.28 -34.31 12.14
CA GLY A 240 20.96 -33.06 12.83
C GLY A 240 19.49 -32.70 12.66
N VAL A 241 18.82 -32.24 13.72
CA VAL A 241 17.45 -31.71 13.66
C VAL A 241 17.50 -30.22 13.93
N ILE A 242 17.01 -29.43 12.98
CA ILE A 242 17.04 -27.96 13.00
C ILE A 242 15.60 -27.44 12.96
N ILE A 243 15.32 -26.41 13.78
CA ILE A 243 14.02 -25.73 13.82
C ILE A 243 14.18 -24.22 13.87
N LEU A 244 13.14 -23.49 13.50
CA LEU A 244 13.06 -22.05 13.75
C LEU A 244 12.65 -21.80 15.20
N ARG A 245 13.51 -21.13 15.96
CA ARG A 245 13.22 -20.66 17.32
C ARG A 245 13.55 -19.17 17.41
N GLU A 246 12.59 -18.36 17.87
CA GLU A 246 12.80 -16.91 18.04
C GLU A 246 13.38 -16.24 16.77
N ASN A 247 12.88 -16.64 15.59
CA ASN A 247 13.34 -16.21 14.26
C ASN A 247 14.76 -16.65 13.84
N VAL A 248 15.42 -17.50 14.61
CA VAL A 248 16.75 -18.05 14.32
C VAL A 248 16.68 -19.57 14.10
N MET A 249 17.35 -20.06 13.06
CA MET A 249 17.46 -21.50 12.81
C MET A 249 18.44 -22.12 13.80
N THR A 250 17.96 -23.06 14.62
CA THR A 250 18.70 -23.61 15.76
C THR A 250 18.77 -25.13 15.66
N LEU A 251 19.97 -25.69 15.88
CA LEU A 251 20.19 -27.14 15.94
C LEU A 251 19.74 -27.67 17.31
N VAL A 252 18.60 -28.36 17.35
CA VAL A 252 17.98 -28.85 18.59
C VAL A 252 18.35 -30.30 18.94
N ALA A 253 18.75 -31.10 17.95
CA ALA A 253 19.25 -32.43 18.22
C ALA A 253 20.40 -32.82 17.30
N ARG A 254 21.30 -33.63 17.83
CA ARG A 254 22.43 -34.25 17.14
C ARG A 254 22.46 -35.73 17.48
N LEU A 255 22.41 -36.58 16.46
CA LEU A 255 22.56 -38.03 16.57
C LEU A 255 23.81 -38.46 15.81
N GLU A 256 24.75 -39.09 16.51
CA GLU A 256 26.06 -39.47 15.98
C GLU A 256 26.30 -40.97 16.12
N GLY A 257 26.65 -41.61 15.00
CA GLY A 257 27.06 -43.02 14.94
C GLY A 257 25.93 -43.97 14.51
N LEU A 258 26.30 -45.24 14.33
CA LEU A 258 25.37 -46.29 13.88
C LEU A 258 24.25 -46.50 14.91
N MET A 259 23.00 -46.37 14.48
CA MET A 259 21.81 -46.58 15.30
C MET A 259 20.80 -47.45 14.56
N ASP A 260 20.08 -48.29 15.31
CA ASP A 260 18.99 -49.10 14.78
C ASP A 260 17.73 -48.25 14.53
N SER A 261 16.93 -48.65 13.55
CA SER A 261 15.65 -48.02 13.17
C SER A 261 14.73 -47.67 14.36
N PRO A 262 14.33 -48.62 15.23
CA PRO A 262 13.38 -48.30 16.31
C PRO A 262 13.97 -47.32 17.33
N LEU A 263 15.28 -47.37 17.58
CA LEU A 263 15.94 -46.44 18.49
C LEU A 263 15.97 -45.03 17.88
N LEU A 264 16.34 -44.91 16.60
CA LEU A 264 16.36 -43.62 15.89
C LEU A 264 14.98 -42.96 15.89
N ILE A 265 13.92 -43.72 15.55
CA ILE A 265 12.55 -43.22 15.54
C ILE A 265 12.15 -42.73 16.92
N SER A 266 12.39 -43.52 17.99
CA SER A 266 12.07 -43.11 19.36
C SER A 266 12.77 -41.81 19.77
N ARG A 267 14.04 -41.63 19.39
CA ARG A 267 14.78 -40.38 19.66
C ARG A 267 14.21 -39.20 18.88
N LEU A 268 13.98 -39.36 17.57
CA LEU A 268 13.43 -38.30 16.73
C LEU A 268 12.02 -37.91 17.18
N GLN A 269 11.19 -38.87 17.54
CA GLN A 269 9.83 -38.64 18.04
C GLN A 269 9.85 -37.83 19.34
N SER A 270 10.77 -38.14 20.26
CA SER A 270 10.97 -37.34 21.47
C SER A 270 11.44 -35.91 21.16
N VAL A 271 12.40 -35.75 20.25
CA VAL A 271 12.90 -34.43 19.83
C VAL A 271 11.78 -33.59 19.21
N ILE A 272 10.99 -34.18 18.30
CA ILE A 272 9.89 -33.50 17.61
C ILE A 272 8.81 -33.11 18.62
N ALA A 273 8.33 -34.05 19.44
CA ALA A 273 7.28 -33.79 20.44
C ALA A 273 7.67 -32.67 21.44
N ASN A 274 8.94 -32.61 21.85
CA ASN A 274 9.42 -31.57 22.77
C ASN A 274 9.47 -30.17 22.11
N ASN A 275 9.65 -30.08 20.80
CA ASN A 275 9.86 -28.83 20.08
C ASN A 275 8.64 -28.38 19.26
N GLU A 276 7.67 -29.27 19.04
CA GLU A 276 6.43 -28.98 18.31
C GLU A 276 5.64 -27.78 18.87
N PRO A 277 5.53 -27.56 20.20
CA PRO A 277 4.85 -26.37 20.74
C PRO A 277 5.48 -25.06 20.29
N ILE A 278 6.80 -25.03 20.07
CA ILE A 278 7.54 -23.83 19.60
C ILE A 278 7.09 -23.48 18.18
N LEU A 279 6.98 -24.51 17.33
CA LEU A 279 6.55 -24.37 15.94
C LEU A 279 5.08 -23.96 15.85
N TYR A 280 4.24 -24.54 16.71
CA TYR A 280 2.82 -24.17 16.82
C TYR A 280 2.67 -22.69 17.23
N ALA A 281 3.43 -22.24 18.23
CA ALA A 281 3.43 -20.83 18.65
C ALA A 281 3.88 -19.89 17.53
N ALA A 282 4.93 -20.27 16.77
CA ALA A 282 5.39 -19.50 15.61
C ALA A 282 4.31 -19.41 14.50
N ARG A 283 3.60 -20.51 14.21
CA ARG A 283 2.50 -20.54 13.24
C ARG A 283 1.31 -19.69 13.71
N ALA A 284 0.93 -19.80 14.98
CA ALA A 284 -0.15 -19.02 15.57
C ALA A 284 0.15 -17.51 15.48
N SER A 285 1.37 -17.09 15.86
CA SER A 285 1.78 -15.68 15.77
C SER A 285 1.79 -15.18 14.33
N ARG A 286 2.23 -16.00 13.36
CA ARG A 286 2.18 -15.62 11.94
C ARG A 286 0.73 -15.44 11.47
N MET A 287 -0.16 -16.37 11.83
CA MET A 287 -1.57 -16.30 11.46
C MET A 287 -2.25 -15.06 12.06
N GLU A 288 -1.94 -14.74 13.32
CA GLU A 288 -2.44 -13.54 13.99
C GLU A 288 -2.01 -12.27 13.25
N ARG A 289 -0.75 -12.18 12.82
CA ARG A 289 -0.24 -11.04 12.04
C ARG A 289 -0.95 -10.91 10.69
N ILE A 290 -1.12 -12.02 9.96
CA ILE A 290 -1.84 -12.03 8.67
C ILE A 290 -3.28 -11.56 8.89
N LEU A 291 -3.96 -12.07 9.92
CA LEU A 291 -5.33 -11.67 10.25
C LEU A 291 -5.40 -10.18 10.59
N ASN A 292 -4.52 -9.69 11.46
CA ASN A 292 -4.47 -8.28 11.85
C ASN A 292 -4.20 -7.36 10.65
N GLN A 293 -3.35 -7.79 9.71
CA GLN A 293 -3.12 -7.04 8.47
C GLN A 293 -4.39 -7.01 7.61
N SER A 294 -5.05 -8.15 7.41
CA SER A 294 -6.29 -8.20 6.60
C SER A 294 -7.42 -7.35 7.20
N ILE A 295 -7.52 -7.28 8.53
CA ILE A 295 -8.50 -6.43 9.21
C ILE A 295 -8.22 -4.95 8.95
N ARG A 296 -6.94 -4.52 8.99
CA ARG A 296 -6.57 -3.13 8.70
C ARG A 296 -6.88 -2.77 7.25
N GLU A 297 -6.55 -3.65 6.31
CA GLU A 297 -6.85 -3.45 4.89
C GLU A 297 -8.36 -3.29 4.65
N GLN A 298 -9.19 -4.11 5.30
CA GLN A 298 -10.65 -3.98 5.25
C GLN A 298 -11.17 -2.68 5.88
N GLN A 299 -10.55 -2.23 6.99
CA GLN A 299 -10.90 -0.97 7.63
C GLN A 299 -10.54 0.23 6.75
N ASP A 300 -9.36 0.21 6.12
CA ASP A 300 -8.89 1.25 5.22
C ASP A 300 -9.77 1.32 3.97
N GLU A 301 -10.18 0.18 3.41
CA GLU A 301 -11.13 0.11 2.29
C GLU A 301 -12.48 0.73 2.64
N ALA A 302 -13.07 0.33 3.78
CA ALA A 302 -14.33 0.88 4.26
C ALA A 302 -14.23 2.39 4.55
N TYR A 303 -13.11 2.84 5.12
CA TYR A 303 -12.85 4.26 5.38
C TYR A 303 -12.77 5.06 4.08
N MET A 304 -12.03 4.55 3.07
CA MET A 304 -11.94 5.20 1.76
C MET A 304 -13.30 5.28 1.07
N GLU A 305 -14.14 4.26 1.18
CA GLU A 305 -15.49 4.29 0.62
C GLU A 305 -16.36 5.34 1.32
N SER A 306 -16.34 5.38 2.66
CA SER A 306 -17.03 6.41 3.43
C SER A 306 -16.56 7.82 3.07
N LEU A 307 -15.25 8.01 2.92
CA LEU A 307 -14.67 9.30 2.57
C LEU A 307 -15.14 9.76 1.18
N ARG A 308 -15.20 8.85 0.20
CA ARG A 308 -15.73 9.16 -1.14
C ARG A 308 -17.21 9.55 -1.08
N ALA A 309 -18.01 8.83 -0.30
CA ALA A 309 -19.42 9.14 -0.13
C ALA A 309 -19.64 10.52 0.51
N ASP A 310 -18.87 10.85 1.55
CA ASP A 310 -18.92 12.17 2.20
C ASP A 310 -18.46 13.29 1.26
N GLN A 311 -17.39 13.08 0.48
CA GLN A 311 -16.93 14.03 -0.53
C GLN A 311 -17.99 14.26 -1.63
N GLU A 312 -18.63 13.20 -2.11
CA GLU A 312 -19.68 13.30 -3.12
C GLU A 312 -20.90 14.06 -2.58
N LYS A 313 -21.31 13.76 -1.35
CA LYS A 313 -22.40 14.46 -0.68
C LYS A 313 -22.08 15.94 -0.44
N GLN A 314 -20.83 16.25 -0.12
CA GLN A 314 -20.36 17.64 0.01
C GLN A 314 -20.48 18.37 -1.34
N ARG A 315 -19.99 17.76 -2.43
CA ARG A 315 -20.10 18.35 -3.79
C ARG A 315 -21.55 18.59 -4.20
N GLN A 316 -22.44 17.62 -3.96
CA GLN A 316 -23.86 17.77 -4.28
C GLN A 316 -24.50 18.93 -3.50
N ARG A 317 -24.21 19.06 -2.20
CA ARG A 317 -24.70 20.18 -1.39
C ARG A 317 -24.17 21.54 -1.84
N GLU A 318 -22.93 21.60 -2.33
CA GLU A 318 -22.35 22.84 -2.88
C GLU A 318 -23.04 23.23 -4.19
N LEU A 319 -23.25 22.28 -5.09
CA LEU A 319 -23.99 22.50 -6.34
C LEU A 319 -25.43 22.97 -6.10
N GLU A 320 -26.16 22.30 -5.19
CA GLU A 320 -27.52 22.70 -4.81
C GLU A 320 -27.55 24.14 -4.24
N ARG A 321 -26.58 24.50 -3.39
CA ARG A 321 -26.47 25.86 -2.84
C ARG A 321 -26.18 26.89 -3.92
N GLU A 322 -25.34 26.58 -4.89
CA GLU A 322 -25.06 27.46 -6.03
C GLU A 322 -26.29 27.64 -6.93
N GLU A 323 -27.05 26.57 -7.18
CA GLU A 323 -28.31 26.65 -7.93
C GLU A 323 -29.34 27.52 -7.22
N ILE A 324 -29.53 27.33 -5.91
CA ILE A 324 -30.44 28.16 -5.10
C ILE A 324 -30.01 29.63 -5.17
N ARG A 325 -28.71 29.94 -5.01
CA ARG A 325 -28.20 31.31 -5.13
C ARG A 325 -28.45 31.92 -6.52
N LYS A 326 -28.29 31.15 -7.59
CA LYS A 326 -28.58 31.63 -8.96
C LYS A 326 -30.05 31.93 -9.13
N ILE A 327 -30.93 31.07 -8.63
CA ILE A 327 -32.39 31.29 -8.67
C ILE A 327 -32.79 32.52 -7.85
N GLU A 328 -32.19 32.71 -6.68
CA GLU A 328 -32.46 33.87 -5.81
C GLU A 328 -31.99 35.18 -6.45
N LEU A 329 -30.79 35.20 -7.01
CA LEU A 329 -30.25 36.37 -7.73
C LEU A 329 -31.09 36.72 -8.97
N GLU A 330 -31.57 35.73 -9.71
CA GLU A 330 -32.44 35.95 -10.87
C GLU A 330 -33.81 36.50 -10.45
N LYS A 331 -34.38 36.00 -9.35
CA LYS A 331 -35.63 36.54 -8.79
C LYS A 331 -35.46 37.98 -8.31
N GLU A 332 -34.37 38.29 -7.61
CA GLU A 332 -34.07 39.66 -7.18
C GLU A 332 -33.92 40.60 -8.37
N ARG A 333 -33.24 40.17 -9.44
CA ARG A 333 -33.09 40.96 -10.66
C ARG A 333 -34.44 41.27 -11.30
N LEU A 334 -35.32 40.27 -11.44
CA LEU A 334 -36.67 40.47 -11.99
C LEU A 334 -37.49 41.45 -11.14
N ILE A 335 -37.45 41.32 -9.82
CA ILE A 335 -38.15 42.24 -8.91
C ILE A 335 -37.59 43.67 -9.05
N GLN A 336 -36.28 43.84 -9.12
CA GLN A 336 -35.64 45.15 -9.32
C GLN A 336 -36.03 45.77 -10.66
N GLU A 337 -36.03 44.99 -11.75
CA GLU A 337 -36.47 45.46 -13.07
C GLU A 337 -37.93 45.91 -13.06
N GLU A 338 -38.82 45.15 -12.40
CA GLU A 338 -40.23 45.55 -12.24
C GLU A 338 -40.40 46.82 -11.41
N LEU A 339 -39.67 46.97 -10.31
CA LEU A 339 -39.70 48.17 -9.47
C LEU A 339 -39.20 49.40 -10.23
N MET A 340 -38.11 49.26 -11.01
CA MET A 340 -37.57 50.35 -11.83
C MET A 340 -38.56 50.79 -12.90
N LYS A 341 -39.19 49.85 -13.61
CA LYS A 341 -40.23 50.17 -14.60
C LYS A 341 -41.41 50.93 -13.99
N LYS A 342 -41.86 50.52 -12.80
CA LYS A 342 -42.95 51.22 -12.08
C LYS A 342 -42.54 52.64 -11.69
N LEU A 343 -41.33 52.81 -11.15
CA LEU A 343 -40.81 54.13 -10.76
C LEU A 343 -40.65 55.07 -11.97
N GLU A 344 -40.16 54.55 -13.10
CA GLU A 344 -40.07 55.30 -14.36
C GLU A 344 -41.45 55.77 -14.85
N LEU A 345 -42.45 54.88 -14.80
CA LEU A 345 -43.82 55.23 -15.18
C LEU A 345 -44.42 56.30 -14.27
N GLU A 346 -44.22 56.20 -12.95
CA GLU A 346 -44.68 57.21 -11.99
C GLU A 346 -44.00 58.58 -12.18
N ASN A 347 -42.68 58.58 -12.42
CA ASN A 347 -41.94 59.79 -12.74
C ASN A 347 -42.42 60.43 -14.04
N GLN A 348 -42.69 59.64 -15.07
CA GLN A 348 -43.28 60.13 -16.32
C GLN A 348 -44.65 60.75 -16.08
N LYS A 349 -45.55 60.07 -15.36
CA LYS A 349 -46.88 60.60 -15.00
C LYS A 349 -46.78 61.93 -14.25
N THR A 350 -45.86 62.03 -13.29
CA THR A 350 -45.61 63.27 -12.52
C THR A 350 -45.07 64.40 -13.40
N SER A 351 -44.13 64.09 -14.29
CA SER A 351 -43.54 65.07 -15.21
C SER A 351 -44.55 65.63 -16.21
N PHE A 352 -45.49 64.81 -16.68
CA PHE A 352 -46.54 65.25 -17.59
C PHE A 352 -47.62 66.03 -16.86
N LEU A 353 -48.00 65.64 -15.64
CA LEU A 353 -48.95 66.40 -14.81
C LEU A 353 -48.53 67.87 -14.67
N ALA A 354 -47.24 68.13 -14.44
CA ALA A 354 -46.70 69.48 -14.30
C ALA A 354 -46.74 70.32 -15.60
N ARG A 355 -46.88 69.68 -16.77
CA ARG A 355 -46.91 70.34 -18.08
C ARG A 355 -48.33 70.60 -18.58
N ILE A 356 -49.36 70.05 -17.94
CA ILE A 356 -50.74 70.24 -18.40
C ILE A 356 -51.19 71.68 -18.11
N PRO A 357 -51.67 72.45 -19.10
CA PRO A 357 -52.18 73.80 -18.89
C PRO A 357 -53.40 73.85 -17.96
N ASP A 358 -53.53 74.93 -17.19
CA ASP A 358 -54.67 75.19 -16.32
C ASP A 358 -55.99 75.29 -17.11
N GLU A 359 -57.10 74.89 -16.48
CA GLU A 359 -58.39 74.87 -17.14
C GLU A 359 -58.94 76.29 -17.35
N PRO A 360 -59.23 76.72 -18.60
CA PRO A 360 -59.75 78.05 -18.87
C PRO A 360 -61.18 78.23 -18.35
N ALA A 361 -61.51 79.47 -17.96
CA ALA A 361 -62.84 79.85 -17.52
C ALA A 361 -63.88 79.75 -18.65
N THR A 362 -65.13 79.45 -18.29
CA THR A 362 -66.26 79.23 -19.21
C THR A 362 -66.56 80.44 -20.11
N SER A 363 -66.12 81.63 -19.72
CA SER A 363 -66.33 82.91 -20.42
C SER A 363 -65.25 83.24 -21.46
N HIS A 364 -64.24 82.38 -21.66
CA HIS A 364 -63.14 82.67 -22.58
C HIS A 364 -63.55 82.41 -24.06
N PRO A 365 -63.37 83.37 -25.00
CA PRO A 365 -63.86 83.25 -26.38
C PRO A 365 -63.33 82.03 -27.17
N ASN A 366 -62.13 81.57 -26.84
CA ASN A 366 -61.41 80.48 -27.53
C ASN A 366 -61.39 79.17 -26.74
N CYS A 367 -62.40 78.92 -25.90
CA CYS A 367 -62.50 77.70 -25.09
C CYS A 367 -63.10 76.53 -25.88
N VAL A 368 -62.47 75.37 -25.80
CA VAL A 368 -62.88 74.09 -26.39
C VAL A 368 -63.15 73.10 -25.25
N CYS A 369 -64.38 72.58 -25.16
CA CYS A 369 -64.74 71.57 -24.17
C CYS A 369 -64.57 70.17 -24.77
N ILE A 370 -63.60 69.40 -24.25
CA ILE A 370 -63.31 68.05 -24.72
C ILE A 370 -63.82 67.05 -23.69
N SER A 371 -64.60 66.09 -24.17
CA SER A 371 -65.08 64.97 -23.37
C SER A 371 -64.38 63.69 -23.79
N PHE A 372 -63.59 63.12 -22.89
CA PHE A 372 -62.87 61.87 -23.08
C PHE A 372 -63.72 60.71 -22.59
N LYS A 373 -64.00 59.75 -23.46
CA LYS A 373 -64.57 58.45 -23.10
C LYS A 373 -63.42 57.47 -22.90
N MET A 374 -63.21 57.08 -21.65
CA MET A 374 -62.14 56.18 -21.23
C MET A 374 -62.52 54.71 -21.49
N PRO A 375 -61.54 53.78 -21.58
CA PRO A 375 -61.78 52.35 -21.79
C PRO A 375 -62.66 51.70 -20.70
N ASN A 376 -62.59 52.20 -19.47
CA ASN A 376 -63.41 51.78 -18.33
C ASN A 376 -64.87 52.29 -18.39
N GLY A 377 -65.24 53.04 -19.43
CA GLY A 377 -66.56 53.64 -19.60
C GLY A 377 -66.76 54.97 -18.89
N GLN A 378 -65.79 55.44 -18.10
CA GLN A 378 -65.83 56.74 -17.46
C GLN A 378 -65.73 57.86 -18.51
N ARG A 379 -66.44 58.96 -18.25
CA ARG A 379 -66.42 60.14 -19.09
C ARG A 379 -65.74 61.28 -18.34
N LEU A 380 -64.55 61.68 -18.78
CA LEU A 380 -63.83 62.84 -18.26
C LEU A 380 -64.14 64.05 -19.13
N GLU A 381 -64.42 65.20 -18.54
CA GLU A 381 -64.63 66.45 -19.28
C GLU A 381 -63.58 67.46 -18.81
N ARG A 382 -62.84 68.04 -19.76
CA ARG A 382 -61.87 69.10 -19.47
C ARG A 382 -61.89 70.14 -20.59
N ARG A 383 -61.76 71.41 -20.20
CA ARG A 383 -61.65 72.53 -21.13
C ARG A 383 -60.19 72.80 -21.50
N PHE A 384 -59.95 73.14 -22.76
CA PHE A 384 -58.67 73.57 -23.30
C PHE A 384 -58.87 74.85 -24.12
N LEU A 385 -57.81 75.61 -24.38
CA LEU A 385 -57.84 76.71 -25.34
C LEU A 385 -57.64 76.17 -26.75
N SER A 386 -58.23 76.79 -27.76
CA SER A 386 -58.04 76.40 -29.18
C SER A 386 -56.56 76.43 -29.61
N THR A 387 -55.75 77.24 -28.93
CA THR A 387 -54.29 77.38 -29.11
C THR A 387 -53.46 76.31 -28.40
N HIS A 388 -54.04 75.49 -27.51
CA HIS A 388 -53.34 74.36 -26.91
C HIS A 388 -53.09 73.27 -27.95
N THR A 389 -52.10 72.41 -27.67
CA THR A 389 -51.65 71.39 -28.60
C THR A 389 -52.28 70.02 -28.31
N LEU A 390 -52.26 69.12 -29.30
CA LEU A 390 -52.63 67.72 -29.09
C LEU A 390 -51.70 67.01 -28.08
N GLN A 391 -50.47 67.50 -27.90
CA GLN A 391 -49.55 67.05 -26.85
C GLN A 391 -50.11 67.33 -25.44
N ASP A 392 -50.74 68.49 -25.21
CA ASP A 392 -51.36 68.81 -23.92
C ASP A 392 -52.53 67.88 -23.58
N VAL A 393 -53.29 67.49 -24.62
CA VAL A 393 -54.36 66.50 -24.51
C VAL A 393 -53.80 65.10 -24.23
N TYR A 394 -52.70 64.72 -24.89
CA TYR A 394 -52.00 63.47 -24.62
C TYR A 394 -51.50 63.39 -23.17
N TYR A 395 -50.88 64.46 -22.65
CA TYR A 395 -50.44 64.52 -21.25
C TYR A 395 -51.60 64.32 -20.28
N TYR A 396 -52.72 65.01 -20.50
CA TYR A 396 -53.90 64.86 -19.63
C TYR A 396 -54.45 63.44 -19.64
N VAL A 397 -54.52 62.80 -20.81
CA VAL A 397 -55.00 61.42 -20.91
C VAL A 397 -54.01 60.46 -20.24
N PHE A 398 -52.70 60.56 -20.52
CA PHE A 398 -51.65 59.70 -19.96
C PHE A 398 -51.56 59.72 -18.43
N CYS A 399 -51.81 60.88 -17.80
CA CYS A 399 -51.75 61.01 -16.35
C CYS A 399 -52.94 60.36 -15.62
N ASN A 400 -53.93 59.83 -16.33
CA ASN A 400 -55.03 59.12 -15.67
C ASN A 400 -54.54 57.81 -15.01
N PRO A 401 -55.08 57.47 -13.84
CA PRO A 401 -54.74 56.23 -13.13
C PRO A 401 -55.17 54.98 -13.89
N ASP A 402 -56.20 55.09 -14.73
CA ASP A 402 -56.86 53.97 -15.41
C ASP A 402 -56.20 53.55 -16.74
N LEU A 403 -55.06 54.14 -17.11
CA LEU A 403 -54.30 53.77 -18.31
C LEU A 403 -52.97 53.11 -17.96
N SER A 404 -52.69 52.01 -18.68
CA SER A 404 -51.55 51.13 -18.44
C SER A 404 -50.24 51.58 -19.09
N GLY A 405 -50.28 52.55 -20.02
CA GLY A 405 -49.09 53.24 -20.55
C GLY A 405 -49.19 53.58 -22.03
N LYS A 406 -49.73 52.66 -22.85
CA LYS A 406 -49.96 52.91 -24.29
C LYS A 406 -51.44 53.01 -24.61
N PHE A 407 -51.82 54.12 -25.25
CA PHE A 407 -53.20 54.35 -25.65
C PHE A 407 -53.27 55.14 -26.95
N GLU A 408 -54.42 55.05 -27.63
CA GLU A 408 -54.77 55.81 -28.83
C GLU A 408 -55.98 56.69 -28.55
N ILE A 409 -56.00 57.89 -29.14
CA ILE A 409 -57.12 58.83 -29.02
C ILE A 409 -57.76 59.01 -30.41
N ALA A 410 -59.08 58.83 -30.52
CA ALA A 410 -59.79 59.01 -31.78
C ALA A 410 -61.10 59.80 -31.62
N THR A 411 -61.53 60.46 -32.69
CA THR A 411 -62.85 61.09 -32.83
C THR A 411 -63.91 60.08 -33.30
N ASN A 412 -65.20 60.38 -33.10
CA ASN A 412 -66.30 59.45 -33.42
C ASN A 412 -66.82 59.57 -34.87
N PHE A 413 -67.16 60.78 -35.33
CA PHE A 413 -67.73 61.01 -36.66
C PHE A 413 -67.31 62.36 -37.28
N PRO A 414 -66.54 62.36 -38.39
CA PRO A 414 -65.90 61.19 -39.01
C PRO A 414 -64.81 60.61 -38.09
N LYS A 415 -64.70 59.27 -38.02
CA LYS A 415 -63.69 58.61 -37.18
C LYS A 415 -62.29 58.94 -37.69
N LYS A 416 -61.54 59.70 -36.90
CA LYS A 416 -60.14 60.06 -37.17
C LYS A 416 -59.31 59.81 -35.91
N VAL A 417 -58.30 58.95 -36.03
CA VAL A 417 -57.27 58.77 -34.99
C VAL A 417 -56.43 60.04 -34.97
N LEU A 418 -56.30 60.64 -33.80
CA LEU A 418 -55.48 61.83 -33.61
C LEU A 418 -54.04 61.38 -33.37
N ASP A 419 -53.07 62.03 -34.02
CA ASP A 419 -51.65 61.84 -33.73
C ASP A 419 -51.29 62.57 -32.44
N CYS A 420 -51.86 62.08 -31.34
CA CYS A 420 -51.57 62.51 -30.00
C CYS A 420 -50.31 61.78 -29.54
N SER A 421 -49.16 62.35 -29.85
CA SER A 421 -47.84 61.87 -29.42
C SER A 421 -47.13 62.94 -28.60
N MET A 422 -46.07 62.53 -27.88
CA MET A 422 -45.23 63.44 -27.07
C MET A 422 -44.59 64.57 -27.89
N THR A 423 -44.59 64.44 -29.23
CA THR A 423 -43.97 65.34 -30.20
C THR A 423 -44.98 66.13 -31.04
N SER A 424 -46.28 65.97 -30.79
CA SER A 424 -47.33 66.59 -31.60
C SER A 424 -47.51 68.06 -31.26
N ILE A 425 -47.11 68.95 -32.19
CA ILE A 425 -47.21 70.41 -32.03
C ILE A 425 -48.54 70.95 -32.62
N GLN A 426 -49.34 70.09 -33.26
CA GLN A 426 -50.59 70.47 -33.90
C GLN A 426 -51.57 71.04 -32.85
N THR A 427 -52.14 72.22 -33.14
CA THR A 427 -53.11 72.85 -32.24
C THR A 427 -54.48 72.18 -32.32
N LEU A 428 -55.31 72.36 -31.29
CA LEU A 428 -56.67 71.81 -31.27
C LEU A 428 -57.52 72.35 -32.43
N GLU A 429 -57.32 73.61 -32.81
CA GLU A 429 -57.97 74.23 -33.96
C GLU A 429 -57.56 73.57 -35.30
N GLU A 430 -56.25 73.35 -35.50
CA GLU A 430 -55.71 72.68 -36.69
C GLU A 430 -56.10 71.19 -36.77
N ALA A 431 -56.28 70.54 -35.61
CA ALA A 431 -56.78 69.18 -35.53
C ALA A 431 -58.27 69.05 -35.90
N GLY A 432 -58.97 70.19 -36.00
CA GLY A 432 -60.39 70.27 -36.35
C GLY A 432 -61.33 70.16 -35.15
N LEU A 433 -60.82 70.27 -33.91
CA LEU A 433 -61.60 70.16 -32.68
C LEU A 433 -62.25 71.52 -32.36
N ARG A 434 -63.58 71.59 -32.48
CA ARG A 434 -64.36 72.83 -32.29
C ARG A 434 -65.01 72.89 -30.90
N LYS A 435 -65.80 73.94 -30.63
CA LYS A 435 -66.39 74.33 -29.33
C LYS A 435 -66.73 73.19 -28.35
N ARG A 436 -67.28 72.05 -28.81
CA ARG A 436 -67.50 70.86 -27.96
C ARG A 436 -67.28 69.57 -28.77
N GLU A 437 -66.34 68.74 -28.33
CA GLU A 437 -65.96 67.48 -29.01
C GLU A 437 -65.90 66.30 -28.04
N VAL A 438 -66.10 65.09 -28.57
CA VAL A 438 -65.99 63.83 -27.80
C VAL A 438 -64.87 62.99 -28.39
N LEU A 439 -63.86 62.70 -27.57
CA LEU A 439 -62.73 61.85 -27.90
C LEU A 439 -62.84 60.50 -27.20
N PHE A 440 -62.46 59.45 -27.89
CA PHE A 440 -62.48 58.08 -27.42
C PHE A 440 -61.04 57.64 -27.19
N VAL A 441 -60.75 57.15 -25.98
CA VAL A 441 -59.44 56.63 -25.61
C VAL A 441 -59.50 55.12 -25.68
N TYR A 442 -58.59 54.51 -26.44
CA TYR A 442 -58.40 53.08 -26.53
C TYR A 442 -57.09 52.73 -25.86
N ASP A 443 -57.11 51.91 -24.82
CA ASP A 443 -55.89 51.37 -24.23
C ASP A 443 -55.38 50.21 -25.11
N LEU A 444 -54.11 50.28 -25.50
CA LEU A 444 -53.45 49.30 -26.37
C LEU A 444 -52.77 48.17 -25.59
N GLU A 445 -52.67 48.31 -24.27
CA GLU A 445 -52.04 47.35 -23.36
C GLU A 445 -53.08 46.55 -22.53
N SER A 446 -54.38 46.78 -22.78
CA SER A 446 -55.53 46.10 -22.15
C SER A 446 -55.92 44.76 -22.77
#